data_AF-A0A1Q8ECJ0-F1
#
_entry.id   AF-A0A1Q8ECJ0-F1
#
_cell.length_a   1.000
_cell.length_b   1.000
_cell.length_c   1.000
_cell.angle_alpha   90.00
_cell.angle_beta   90.00
_cell.angle_gamma   90.00
#
_symmetry.space_group_name_H-M   'P 1'
#
loop_
_entity.id
_entity.type
_entity.pdbx_description
1 polymer ?
#
loop_
_entity_poly.entity_id
_entity_poly.type
_entity_poly.pdbx_seq_one_letter_code
_entity_poly.pdbx_strand_id
1 'polypeptide(L)' 'MDKKDRKEYVKELKERFEVFQINLMTALWVDRETGVEYLHVGESELQPLLDSEGKPNINKKFKDDLL' A
#
# COMPACT_ATOMS: atom_id res chain seq x y z
N MET A 1 -5.28 -21.76 7.92
CA MET A 1 -4.87 -20.62 8.76
C MET A 1 -5.83 -20.57 9.93
N ASP A 2 -5.33 -20.71 11.15
CA ASP A 2 -6.19 -20.60 12.33
C ASP A 2 -6.54 -19.12 12.61
N LYS A 3 -7.44 -18.86 13.58
CA LYS A 3 -7.86 -17.48 13.90
C LYS A 3 -6.71 -16.61 14.43
N LYS A 4 -5.72 -17.21 15.08
CA LYS A 4 -4.56 -16.53 15.66
C LYS A 4 -3.59 -16.14 14.54
N ASP A 5 -3.27 -17.05 13.65
CA ASP A 5 -2.42 -16.82 12.47
C ASP A 5 -2.98 -15.67 11.63
N ARG A 6 -4.30 -15.66 11.35
CA ARG A 6 -4.93 -14.60 10.56
C ARG A 6 -4.79 -13.23 11.21
N LYS A 7 -4.91 -13.15 12.53
CA LYS A 7 -4.80 -11.88 13.27
C LYS A 7 -3.38 -11.34 13.23
N GLU A 8 -2.39 -12.21 13.37
CA GLU A 8 -0.97 -11.88 13.27
C GLU A 8 -0.63 -11.42 11.86
N TYR A 9 -1.06 -12.16 10.84
CA TYR A 9 -0.88 -11.77 9.45
C TYR A 9 -1.52 -10.42 9.10
N VAL A 10 -2.74 -10.13 9.59
CA VAL A 10 -3.37 -8.82 9.39
C VAL A 10 -2.58 -7.70 10.07
N LYS A 11 -1.96 -7.98 11.22
CA LYS A 11 -1.11 -7.03 11.92
C LYS A 11 0.15 -6.73 11.10
N GLU A 12 0.84 -7.76 10.63
CA GLU A 12 2.03 -7.62 9.77
C GLU A 12 1.72 -6.84 8.48
N LEU A 13 0.60 -7.14 7.82
CA LEU A 13 0.15 -6.40 6.64
C LEU A 13 -0.04 -4.91 6.97
N LYS A 14 -0.66 -4.57 8.10
CA LYS A 14 -0.83 -3.16 8.49
C LYS A 14 0.50 -2.46 8.77
N GLU A 15 1.51 -3.18 9.26
CA GLU A 15 2.84 -2.63 9.50
C GLU A 15 3.66 -2.46 8.21
N ARG A 16 3.38 -3.27 7.18
CA ARG A 16 4.02 -3.20 5.85
C ARG A 16 3.56 -2.01 5.02
N PHE A 17 2.32 -1.57 5.17
CA PHE A 17 1.77 -0.46 4.37
C PHE A 17 1.80 0.86 5.13
N GLU A 18 2.40 1.87 4.53
CA GLU A 18 2.23 3.26 4.96
C GLU A 18 0.98 3.84 4.28
N VAL A 19 0.08 4.46 5.04
CA VAL A 19 -1.19 4.99 4.51
C VAL A 19 -1.25 6.50 4.65
N PHE A 20 -1.39 7.20 3.53
CA PHE A 20 -1.56 8.64 3.46
C PHE A 20 -2.99 8.98 3.09
N GLN A 21 -3.74 9.58 4.02
CA GLN A 21 -5.08 10.06 3.73
C GLN A 21 -4.99 11.32 2.87
N ILE A 22 -5.50 11.26 1.63
CA ILE A 22 -5.55 12.42 0.73
C ILE A 22 -6.79 13.26 1.01
N ASN A 23 -7.95 12.61 1.18
CA ASN A 23 -9.21 13.23 1.57
C ASN A 23 -10.13 12.20 2.24
N LEU A 24 -11.38 12.56 2.56
CA LEU A 24 -12.33 11.67 3.25
C LEU A 24 -12.55 10.32 2.54
N MET A 25 -12.48 10.30 1.21
CA MET A 25 -12.74 9.10 0.40
C MET A 25 -11.47 8.51 -0.19
N THR A 26 -10.35 9.23 -0.23
CA THR A 26 -9.17 8.82 -0.99
C THR A 26 -7.97 8.63 -0.07
N ALA A 27 -7.33 7.48 -0.17
CA ALA A 27 -6.08 7.17 0.52
C ALA A 27 -5.05 6.60 -0.46
N LEU A 28 -3.80 6.99 -0.28
CA LEU A 28 -2.63 6.41 -0.95
C LEU A 28 -1.98 5.42 0.01
N TRP A 29 -1.84 4.18 -0.42
CA TRP A 29 -1.16 3.12 0.31
C TRP A 29 0.16 2.85 -0.36
N VAL A 30 1.24 2.83 0.41
CA VAL A 30 2.59 2.55 -0.09
C VAL A 30 3.08 1.28 0.58
N ASP A 31 3.38 0.26 -0.21
CA ASP A 31 4.06 -0.93 0.27
C ASP A 31 5.51 -0.56 0.61
N ARG A 32 5.88 -0.59 1.89
CA ARG A 32 7.22 -0.21 2.35
C ARG A 32 8.32 -1.16 1.88
N GLU A 33 7.99 -2.39 1.48
CA GLU A 33 8.97 -3.37 1.02
C GLU A 33 9.37 -3.14 -0.44
N THR A 34 8.41 -2.73 -1.28
CA THR A 34 8.61 -2.59 -2.74
C THR A 34 8.58 -1.15 -3.23
N GLY A 35 8.06 -0.24 -2.40
CA GLY A 35 7.73 1.14 -2.76
C GLY A 35 6.49 1.27 -3.64
N VAL A 36 5.78 0.19 -3.98
CA VAL A 36 4.63 0.26 -4.90
C VAL A 36 3.49 1.06 -4.27
N GLU A 37 2.93 1.97 -5.08
CA GLU A 37 1.82 2.83 -4.69
C GLU A 37 0.47 2.24 -5.14
N TYR A 38 -0.52 2.32 -4.25
CA TYR A 38 -1.88 1.89 -4.48
C TYR A 38 -2.87 2.98 -4.08
N LEU A 39 -3.94 3.13 -4.84
CA LEU A 39 -5.02 4.07 -4.58
C LEU A 39 -6.25 3.32 -4.06
N HIS A 40 -6.84 3.86 -2.99
CA HIS A 40 -8.11 3.41 -2.46
C HIS A 40 -9.11 4.58 -2.52
N VAL A 41 -10.26 4.38 -3.17
CA VAL A 41 -11.27 5.43 -3.38
C VAL A 41 -12.65 4.96 -2.89
N GLY A 42 -13.10 5.49 -1.75
CA GLY A 42 -14.39 5.22 -1.16
C GLY A 42 -14.52 3.76 -0.74
N GLU A 43 -15.47 3.06 -1.34
CA GLU A 43 -15.69 1.61 -1.16
C GLU A 43 -15.07 0.78 -2.29
N SER A 44 -14.23 1.38 -3.14
CA SER A 44 -13.55 0.66 -4.21
C SER A 44 -12.53 -0.34 -3.66
N GLU A 45 -12.24 -1.35 -4.45
CA GLU A 45 -11.06 -2.17 -4.19
C GLU A 45 -9.78 -1.32 -4.28
N LEU A 46 -8.73 -1.79 -3.61
CA LEU A 46 -7.40 -1.21 -3.69
C LEU A 46 -6.81 -1.48 -5.08
N GLN A 47 -6.41 -0.43 -5.80
CA GLN A 47 -5.87 -0.55 -7.15
C GLN A 47 -4.44 -0.02 -7.23
N PRO A 48 -3.54 -0.66 -8.00
CA PRO A 48 -2.20 -0.12 -8.21
C PRO A 48 -2.29 1.23 -8.92
N LEU A 49 -1.56 2.23 -8.42
CA LEU A 49 -1.42 3.49 -9.13
C LEU A 49 -0.43 3.27 -10.27
N LEU A 50 -0.89 3.42 -11.51
CA LEU A 50 -0.06 3.16 -12.69
C LEU A 50 0.53 4.45 -13.26
N ASP A 51 1.74 4.36 -13.81
CA ASP A 51 2.39 5.40 -14.59
C ASP A 51 1.82 5.48 -16.02
N SER A 52 2.35 6.40 -16.83
CA SER A 52 1.92 6.58 -18.23
C SER A 52 2.24 5.39 -19.14
N GLU A 53 3.12 4.47 -18.72
CA GLU A 53 3.45 3.24 -19.44
C GLU A 53 2.60 2.05 -18.96
N GLY A 54 1.72 2.25 -17.98
CA GLY A 54 0.88 1.22 -17.38
C GLY A 54 1.62 0.35 -16.34
N LYS A 55 2.78 0.78 -15.85
CA LYS A 55 3.53 0.08 -14.79
C LYS A 55 3.18 0.66 -13.42
N PRO A 56 3.32 -0.12 -12.33
CA PRO A 56 3.08 0.40 -10.99
C PRO A 56 4.02 1.56 -10.66
N ASN A 57 3.45 2.64 -10.13
CA ASN A 57 4.22 3.74 -9.57
C ASN A 57 5.01 3.27 -8.36
N ILE A 58 6.24 3.78 -8.26
CA ILE A 58 7.19 3.41 -7.21
C ILE A 58 7.59 4.65 -6.43
N ASN A 59 7.27 4.67 -5.15
CA ASN A 59 7.68 5.70 -4.22
C ASN A 59 9.17 5.53 -3.88
N LYS A 60 9.99 6.45 -4.39
CA LYS A 60 11.45 6.41 -4.21
C LYS A 60 11.89 6.48 -2.75
N LYS A 61 11.14 7.18 -1.89
CA LYS A 61 11.47 7.25 -0.45
C LYS A 61 11.54 5.86 0.17
N PHE A 62 10.58 4.99 -0.13
CA PHE A 62 10.51 3.64 0.42
C PHE A 62 11.37 2.62 -0.33
N LYS A 63 11.68 2.90 -1.61
CA LYS A 63 12.61 2.07 -2.38
C LYS A 63 14.07 2.32 -2.02
N ASP A 64 14.43 3.57 -1.73
CA ASP A 64 15.81 3.99 -1.49
C ASP A 64 16.19 3.92 0.01
N ASP A 65 15.22 3.87 0.93
CA ASP A 65 15.44 3.60 2.38
C ASP A 65 15.90 2.15 2.67
N LEU A 66 16.12 1.33 1.64
CA LEU A 66 16.74 0.00 1.71
C LEU A 66 18.27 0.00 1.49
N LEU A 67 18.92 1.17 1.49
CA LEU A 67 20.39 1.32 1.35
C LEU A 67 21.12 1.46 2.70
#